data_AF-A0A924UW68-F1
#
_entry.id   AF-A0A924UW68-F1
#
_cell.length_a   1.000
_cell.length_b   1.000
_cell.length_c   1.000
_cell.angle_alpha   90.00
_cell.angle_beta   90.00
_cell.angle_gamma   90.00
#
_symmetry.space_group_name_H-M   'P 1'
#
loop_
_entity.id
_entity.type
_entity.pdbx_description
1 polymer ?
#
loop_
_entity_poly.entity_id
_entity_poly.type
_entity_poly.pdbx_seq_one_letter_code
_entity_poly.pdbx_strand_id
1 'polypeptide(L)'
;LPTSKTEALLEYTLFSHQHLKKEEYENEIQHYIEKLGITNYEILEKEKGSIPMTCYPFWKANTKNVLNIGTSGGWTKASTGYTFKNSDKKSSELVAFLQRETDFRKFHKKTKFWFYDLLLLDILDRKNELGSQIFSSMFKKGNPSLIFKFLDEETSLIEDIKVILKCPKTLFIKAIFHVVFKSIKL
;
A
#
# COMPACT_ATOMS: atom_id res chain seq x y z
N LEU A 1 -2.36 11.26 14.94
CA LEU A 1 -3.35 12.08 14.22
C LEU A 1 -4.24 12.79 15.24
N PRO A 2 -4.09 14.10 15.48
CA PRO A 2 -4.96 14.83 16.39
C PRO A 2 -6.38 14.95 15.81
N THR A 3 -7.38 14.71 16.65
CA THR A 3 -8.82 14.92 16.34
C THR A 3 -9.36 16.16 17.04
N SER A 4 -8.73 16.56 18.15
CA SER A 4 -9.01 17.81 18.86
C SER A 4 -7.71 18.38 19.46
N LYS A 5 -7.82 19.42 20.30
CA LYS A 5 -6.66 19.96 21.04
C LYS A 5 -6.13 19.01 22.13
N THR A 6 -6.95 18.05 22.56
CA THR A 6 -6.66 17.16 23.70
C THR A 6 -6.80 15.68 23.35
N GLU A 7 -7.10 15.34 22.10
CA GLU A 7 -7.30 13.97 21.64
C GLU A 7 -6.50 13.71 20.37
N ALA A 8 -5.84 12.56 20.33
CA ALA A 8 -5.10 12.11 19.17
C ALA A 8 -5.04 10.58 19.09
N LEU A 9 -5.12 10.07 17.87
CA LEU A 9 -4.78 8.67 17.56
C LEU A 9 -3.25 8.53 17.45
N LEU A 10 -2.69 7.56 18.15
CA LEU A 10 -1.31 7.13 17.99
C LEU A 10 -1.30 5.69 17.49
N GLU A 11 -0.58 5.45 16.40
CA GLU A 11 -0.54 4.14 15.74
C GLU A 11 0.92 3.78 15.46
N TYR A 12 1.28 2.54 15.76
CA TYR A 12 2.57 1.97 15.37
C TYR A 12 2.35 0.97 14.25
N THR A 13 2.79 1.35 13.04
CA THR A 13 2.62 0.55 11.82
C THR A 13 3.98 0.11 11.28
N LEU A 14 4.04 -1.14 10.83
CA LEU A 14 5.23 -1.68 10.17
C LEU A 14 4.87 -2.73 9.13
N PHE A 15 5.77 -2.95 8.18
CA PHE A 15 5.73 -4.13 7.33
C PHE A 15 6.43 -5.28 8.03
N SER A 16 5.81 -6.45 8.07
CA SER A 16 6.40 -7.64 8.67
C SER A 16 5.85 -8.91 8.00
N HIS A 17 6.70 -9.93 7.89
CA HIS A 17 6.26 -11.27 7.48
C HIS A 17 5.42 -11.96 8.55
N GLN A 18 5.76 -11.71 9.81
CA GLN A 18 5.11 -12.26 10.99
C GLN A 18 4.74 -11.13 11.92
N HIS A 19 3.54 -11.19 12.49
CA HIS A 19 3.12 -10.21 13.49
C HIS A 19 4.02 -10.27 14.72
N LEU A 20 4.34 -9.11 15.27
CA LEU A 20 4.99 -9.03 16.58
C LEU A 20 4.01 -9.47 17.67
N LYS A 21 4.51 -9.69 18.88
CA LYS A 21 3.63 -9.84 20.04
C LYS A 21 2.93 -8.50 20.32
N LYS A 22 1.74 -8.55 20.91
CA LYS A 22 0.92 -7.36 21.19
C LYS A 22 1.71 -6.33 22.02
N GLU A 23 2.47 -6.81 22.99
CA GLU A 23 3.26 -6.01 23.91
C GLU A 23 4.35 -5.21 23.18
N GLU A 24 4.92 -5.75 22.10
CA GLU A 24 5.93 -5.05 21.31
C GLU A 24 5.34 -3.82 20.60
N TYR A 25 4.12 -3.93 20.05
CA TYR A 25 3.41 -2.78 19.48
C TYR A 25 3.09 -1.72 20.56
N GLU A 26 2.59 -2.17 21.72
CA GLU A 26 2.24 -1.26 22.82
C GLU A 26 3.47 -0.54 23.40
N ASN A 27 4.59 -1.24 23.53
CA ASN A 27 5.86 -0.67 24.00
C ASN A 27 6.38 0.44 23.07
N GLU A 28 6.30 0.23 21.75
CA GLU A 28 6.75 1.24 20.78
C GLU A 28 5.87 2.49 20.80
N ILE A 29 4.55 2.33 20.98
CA ILE A 29 3.63 3.47 21.18
C ILE A 29 3.98 4.20 22.48
N GLN A 30 4.19 3.47 23.58
CA GLN A 30 4.57 4.07 24.86
C GLN A 30 5.90 4.83 24.76
N HIS A 31 6.92 4.25 24.14
CA HIS A 31 8.21 4.89 23.94
C HIS A 31 8.07 6.18 23.12
N TYR A 32 7.20 6.18 22.10
CA TYR A 32 6.90 7.38 21.33
C TYR A 32 6.19 8.46 22.16
N ILE A 33 5.22 8.10 23.01
CA ILE A 33 4.54 9.03 23.93
C ILE A 33 5.55 9.66 24.92
N GLU A 34 6.43 8.84 25.50
CA GLU A 34 7.48 9.30 26.41
C GLU A 34 8.44 10.28 25.72
N LYS A 35 8.82 9.99 24.47
CA LYS A 35 9.66 10.88 23.65
C LYS A 35 9.00 12.22 23.34
N LEU A 36 7.67 12.27 23.28
CA LEU A 36 6.91 13.51 23.15
C LEU A 36 6.84 14.30 24.48
N GLY A 37 7.31 13.73 25.58
CA GLY A 37 7.24 14.34 26.91
C GLY A 37 5.84 14.31 27.53
N ILE A 38 4.95 13.46 27.00
CA ILE A 38 3.57 13.35 27.48
C ILE A 38 3.56 12.38 28.66
N THR A 39 3.27 12.90 29.85
CA THR A 39 3.28 12.12 31.11
C THR A 39 1.89 11.86 31.67
N ASN A 40 0.88 12.62 31.23
CA ASN A 40 -0.50 12.47 31.66
C ASN A 40 -1.40 12.32 30.43
N TYR A 41 -2.01 11.15 30.29
CA TYR A 41 -2.95 10.83 29.24
C TYR A 41 -3.90 9.72 29.69
N GLU A 42 -5.05 9.65 29.05
CA GLU A 42 -6.01 8.57 29.20
C GLU A 42 -6.08 7.79 27.88
N ILE A 43 -6.20 6.47 27.96
CA ILE A 43 -6.45 5.63 26.79
C ILE A 43 -7.95 5.46 26.67
N LEU A 44 -8.55 6.17 25.71
CA LEU A 44 -9.99 6.10 25.45
C LEU A 44 -10.36 4.80 24.72
N GLU A 45 -9.58 4.44 23.69
CA GLU A 45 -9.84 3.28 22.83
C GLU A 45 -8.54 2.61 22.38
N LYS A 46 -8.63 1.32 22.04
CA LYS A 46 -7.53 0.54 21.46
C LYS A 46 -8.06 -0.25 20.27
N GLU A 47 -7.38 -0.13 19.15
CA GLU A 47 -7.66 -0.92 17.95
C GLU A 47 -6.41 -1.64 17.46
N LYS A 48 -6.62 -2.69 16.66
CA LYS A 48 -5.55 -3.37 15.93
C LYS A 48 -6.06 -3.77 14.56
N GLY A 49 -5.19 -3.68 13.56
CA GLY A 49 -5.48 -4.07 12.19
C GLY A 49 -4.25 -4.63 11.51
N SER A 50 -4.48 -5.42 10.46
CA SER A 50 -3.44 -5.88 9.55
C SER A 50 -3.97 -5.79 8.14
N ILE A 51 -3.21 -5.15 7.24
CA ILE A 51 -3.57 -5.01 5.84
C ILE A 51 -2.62 -5.88 5.01
N PRO A 52 -3.14 -6.77 4.14
CA PRO A 52 -2.28 -7.61 3.32
C PRO A 52 -1.54 -6.77 2.26
N MET A 53 -0.22 -6.84 2.30
CA MET A 53 0.68 -6.17 1.36
C MET A 53 1.09 -7.15 0.25
N THR A 54 0.21 -7.35 -0.73
CA THR A 54 0.37 -8.46 -1.69
C THR A 54 -0.20 -8.15 -3.08
N CYS A 55 0.48 -8.66 -4.11
CA CYS A 55 -0.03 -8.71 -5.48
C CYS A 55 -0.76 -10.04 -5.79
N TYR A 56 -1.23 -10.76 -4.76
CA TYR A 56 -2.03 -11.97 -4.91
C TYR A 56 -3.21 -11.72 -5.89
N PRO A 57 -3.48 -12.64 -6.82
CA PRO A 57 -4.47 -12.42 -7.88
C PRO A 57 -5.90 -12.61 -7.38
N PHE A 58 -6.37 -11.75 -6.47
CA PHE A 58 -7.70 -11.80 -5.84
C PHE A 58 -8.85 -11.92 -6.86
N TRP A 59 -8.72 -11.28 -8.01
CA TRP A 59 -9.73 -11.31 -9.08
C TRP A 59 -9.98 -12.71 -9.67
N LYS A 60 -9.06 -13.67 -9.47
CA LYS A 60 -9.28 -15.07 -9.88
C LYS A 60 -10.37 -15.76 -9.08
N ALA A 61 -10.74 -15.25 -7.91
CA ALA A 61 -11.84 -15.75 -7.09
C ALA A 61 -13.22 -15.23 -7.57
N ASN A 62 -13.26 -14.28 -8.51
CA ASN A 62 -14.52 -13.83 -9.08
C ASN A 62 -15.14 -14.94 -9.92
N THR A 63 -16.46 -15.06 -9.87
CA THR A 63 -17.22 -15.93 -10.78
C THR A 63 -17.92 -15.08 -11.82
N LYS A 64 -18.70 -15.72 -12.72
CA LYS A 64 -19.53 -14.96 -13.66
C LYS A 64 -20.48 -13.99 -12.95
N ASN A 65 -21.04 -14.41 -11.81
CA ASN A 65 -22.14 -13.71 -11.11
C ASN A 65 -21.75 -13.15 -9.73
N VAL A 66 -20.52 -13.37 -9.27
CA VAL A 66 -20.01 -12.87 -7.98
C VAL A 66 -18.73 -12.10 -8.19
N LEU A 67 -18.71 -10.85 -7.75
CA LEU A 67 -17.54 -9.98 -7.70
C LEU A 67 -17.14 -9.75 -6.25
N ASN A 68 -15.90 -10.09 -5.90
CA ASN A 68 -15.34 -9.72 -4.61
C ASN A 68 -14.89 -8.25 -4.65
N ILE A 69 -15.15 -7.50 -3.59
CA ILE A 69 -14.82 -6.06 -3.45
C ILE A 69 -13.96 -5.81 -2.21
N GLY A 70 -13.46 -4.59 -2.05
CA GLY A 70 -12.58 -4.22 -0.95
C GLY A 70 -11.29 -5.07 -0.93
N THR A 71 -10.78 -5.39 0.26
CA THR A 71 -9.57 -6.22 0.41
C THR A 71 -9.71 -7.58 -0.28
N SER A 72 -10.87 -8.23 -0.14
CA SER A 72 -11.14 -9.54 -0.77
C SER A 72 -11.15 -9.50 -2.31
N GLY A 73 -11.47 -8.33 -2.88
CA GLY A 73 -11.44 -8.06 -4.32
C GLY A 73 -10.09 -7.58 -4.85
N GLY A 74 -9.09 -7.42 -3.98
CA GLY A 74 -7.82 -6.79 -4.34
C GLY A 74 -7.94 -5.30 -4.64
N TRP A 75 -8.87 -4.59 -3.98
CA TRP A 75 -9.02 -3.13 -4.13
C TRP A 75 -8.10 -2.35 -3.19
N THR A 76 -7.53 -3.01 -2.19
CA THR A 76 -6.42 -2.49 -1.38
C THR A 76 -5.17 -2.36 -2.24
N LYS A 77 -4.54 -1.18 -2.24
CA LYS A 77 -3.26 -0.98 -2.93
C LYS A 77 -2.18 -1.87 -2.31
N ALA A 78 -1.59 -2.73 -3.13
CA ALA A 78 -0.71 -3.80 -2.68
C ALA A 78 0.54 -3.30 -1.94
N SER A 79 1.07 -2.12 -2.31
CA SER A 79 2.32 -1.58 -1.77
C SER A 79 2.16 -0.49 -0.70
N THR A 80 0.92 -0.05 -0.41
CA THR A 80 0.68 1.04 0.57
C THR A 80 -0.49 0.78 1.51
N GLY A 81 -1.32 -0.24 1.24
CA GLY A 81 -2.52 -0.53 2.03
C GLY A 81 -3.69 0.44 1.78
N TYR A 82 -3.55 1.43 0.89
CA TYR A 82 -4.60 2.40 0.60
C TYR A 82 -5.81 1.71 -0.03
N THR A 83 -6.93 1.69 0.69
CA THR A 83 -8.13 0.93 0.28
C THR A 83 -9.31 1.85 -0.04
N PHE A 84 -9.56 2.89 0.75
CA PHE A 84 -10.76 3.71 0.63
C PHE A 84 -10.87 4.40 -0.74
N LYS A 85 -9.85 5.18 -1.13
CA LYS A 85 -9.82 5.89 -2.41
C LYS A 85 -9.87 4.95 -3.62
N ASN A 86 -9.19 3.80 -3.53
CA ASN A 86 -9.26 2.79 -4.57
C ASN A 86 -10.66 2.16 -4.67
N SER A 87 -11.31 1.93 -3.53
CA SER A 87 -12.67 1.37 -3.50
C SER A 87 -13.69 2.34 -4.09
N ASP A 88 -13.55 3.63 -3.82
CA ASP A 88 -14.37 4.68 -4.44
C ASP A 88 -14.23 4.69 -5.98
N LYS A 89 -12.98 4.73 -6.48
CA LYS A 89 -12.69 4.64 -7.92
C LYS A 89 -13.23 3.36 -8.55
N LYS A 90 -12.97 2.21 -7.93
CA LYS A 90 -13.42 0.90 -8.41
C LYS A 90 -14.94 0.76 -8.39
N SER A 91 -15.62 1.38 -7.43
CA SER A 91 -17.08 1.41 -7.40
C SER A 91 -17.64 2.17 -8.60
N SER A 92 -17.05 3.32 -8.95
CA SER A 92 -17.42 4.07 -10.16
C SER A 92 -17.16 3.26 -11.45
N GLU A 93 -16.00 2.59 -11.54
CA GLU A 93 -15.69 1.68 -12.65
C GLU A 93 -16.69 0.52 -12.74
N LEU A 94 -17.13 -0.03 -11.61
CA LEU A 94 -18.07 -1.14 -11.53
C LEU A 94 -19.46 -0.74 -12.02
N VAL A 95 -19.96 0.43 -11.63
CA VAL A 95 -21.24 0.95 -12.12
C VAL A 95 -21.22 1.07 -13.65
N ALA A 96 -20.15 1.65 -14.22
CA ALA A 96 -20.01 1.76 -15.68
C ALA A 96 -19.80 0.40 -16.36
N PHE A 97 -19.16 -0.57 -15.69
CA PHE A 97 -18.97 -1.93 -16.20
C PHE A 97 -20.30 -2.68 -16.32
N LEU A 98 -21.15 -2.58 -15.28
CA LEU A 98 -22.46 -3.24 -15.20
C LEU A 98 -23.42 -2.83 -16.32
N GLN A 99 -23.23 -1.65 -16.92
CA GLN A 99 -24.07 -1.17 -18.03
C GLN A 99 -23.81 -1.91 -19.35
N ARG A 100 -22.70 -2.65 -19.48
CA ARG A 100 -22.25 -3.23 -20.77
C ARG A 100 -21.77 -4.67 -20.69
N GLU A 101 -21.48 -5.18 -19.50
CA GLU A 101 -20.92 -6.51 -19.29
C GLU A 101 -21.59 -7.18 -18.10
N THR A 102 -21.77 -8.49 -18.19
CA THR A 102 -22.45 -9.29 -17.16
C THR A 102 -21.53 -10.34 -16.54
N ASP A 103 -20.34 -10.57 -17.11
CA ASP A 103 -19.35 -11.51 -16.58
C ASP A 103 -18.31 -10.82 -15.71
N PHE A 104 -18.45 -10.90 -14.39
CA PHE A 104 -17.55 -10.22 -13.44
C PHE A 104 -16.10 -10.68 -13.49
N ARG A 105 -15.80 -11.84 -14.11
CA ARG A 105 -14.41 -12.28 -14.34
C ARG A 105 -13.62 -11.31 -15.23
N LYS A 106 -14.32 -10.49 -16.03
CA LYS A 106 -13.74 -9.50 -16.94
C LYS A 106 -13.55 -8.12 -16.31
N PHE A 107 -13.95 -7.92 -15.06
CA PHE A 107 -13.86 -6.61 -14.41
C PHE A 107 -12.40 -6.17 -14.15
N HIS A 108 -11.54 -7.11 -13.77
CA HIS A 108 -10.16 -6.79 -13.41
C HIS A 108 -9.29 -6.46 -14.62
N LYS A 109 -8.39 -5.48 -14.44
CA LYS A 109 -7.36 -5.09 -15.40
C LYS A 109 -6.03 -4.90 -14.69
N LYS A 110 -4.98 -5.55 -15.21
CA LYS A 110 -3.61 -5.28 -14.76
C LYS A 110 -3.14 -3.95 -15.34
N THR A 111 -2.60 -3.09 -14.49
CA THR A 111 -2.02 -1.80 -14.87
C THR A 111 -0.50 -1.84 -14.68
N LYS A 112 0.21 -0.82 -15.17
CA LYS A 112 1.63 -0.62 -14.87
C LYS A 112 1.90 -0.49 -13.35
N PHE A 113 0.93 0.02 -12.58
CA PHE A 113 1.07 0.18 -11.14
C PHE A 113 1.07 -1.17 -10.40
N TRP A 114 0.37 -2.18 -10.92
CA TRP A 114 0.49 -3.55 -10.41
C TRP A 114 1.93 -4.08 -10.53
N PHE A 115 2.62 -3.76 -11.63
CA PHE A 115 4.03 -4.12 -11.79
C PHE A 115 4.93 -3.32 -10.85
N TYR A 116 4.68 -2.04 -10.64
CA TYR A 116 5.44 -1.24 -9.67
C TYR A 116 5.26 -1.76 -8.24
N ASP A 117 4.04 -2.17 -7.88
CA ASP A 117 3.74 -2.76 -6.58
C ASP A 117 4.50 -4.09 -6.41
N LEU A 118 4.55 -4.94 -7.44
CA LEU A 118 5.37 -6.16 -7.41
C LEU A 118 6.84 -5.87 -7.13
N LEU A 119 7.43 -4.87 -7.79
CA LEU A 119 8.83 -4.51 -7.60
C LEU A 119 9.09 -4.03 -6.17
N LEU A 120 8.22 -3.16 -5.65
CA LEU A 120 8.37 -2.62 -4.31
C LEU A 120 8.19 -3.72 -3.26
N LEU A 121 7.19 -4.59 -3.42
CA LEU A 121 6.98 -5.72 -2.52
C LEU A 121 8.14 -6.73 -2.56
N ASP A 122 8.72 -7.01 -3.74
CA ASP A 122 9.92 -7.86 -3.85
C ASP A 122 11.16 -7.24 -3.16
N ILE A 123 11.26 -5.91 -3.13
CA ILE A 123 12.30 -5.21 -2.37
C ILE A 123 12.02 -5.34 -0.87
N LEU A 124 10.80 -5.02 -0.42
CA LEU A 124 10.44 -5.06 1.00
C LEU A 124 10.51 -6.48 1.58
N ASP A 125 10.14 -7.49 0.81
CA ASP A 125 10.25 -8.90 1.19
C ASP A 125 11.70 -9.32 1.52
N ARG A 126 12.67 -8.78 0.78
CA ARG A 126 14.10 -9.15 0.92
C ARG A 126 14.91 -8.17 1.76
N LYS A 127 14.48 -6.92 1.80
CA LYS A 127 15.22 -5.74 2.30
C LYS A 127 14.27 -4.73 2.93
N ASN A 128 13.44 -5.20 3.87
CA ASN A 128 12.45 -4.38 4.55
C ASN A 128 13.06 -3.16 5.25
N GLU A 129 14.28 -3.27 5.75
CA GLU A 129 15.04 -2.18 6.37
C GLU A 129 15.26 -0.98 5.45
N LEU A 130 15.23 -1.20 4.12
CA LEU A 130 15.37 -0.13 3.12
C LEU A 130 14.05 0.57 2.80
N GLY A 131 12.92 0.07 3.29
CA GLY A 131 11.59 0.65 3.06
C GLY A 131 11.53 2.12 3.46
N SER A 132 11.96 2.43 4.69
CA SER A 132 12.00 3.82 5.20
C SER A 132 12.82 4.75 4.28
N GLN A 133 13.96 4.28 3.78
CA GLN A 133 14.78 5.05 2.83
C GLN A 133 14.04 5.29 1.51
N ILE A 134 13.38 4.26 0.96
CA ILE A 134 12.63 4.36 -0.30
C ILE A 134 11.51 5.38 -0.17
N PHE A 135 10.63 5.23 0.82
CA PHE A 135 9.50 6.13 1.03
C PHE A 135 9.98 7.55 1.31
N SER A 136 10.95 7.73 2.21
CA SER A 136 11.50 9.06 2.52
C SER A 136 12.12 9.74 1.29
N SER A 137 12.76 8.99 0.39
CA SER A 137 13.39 9.54 -0.81
C SER A 137 12.37 10.11 -1.80
N MET A 138 11.15 9.55 -1.88
CA MET A 138 10.08 10.07 -2.73
C MET A 138 9.67 11.49 -2.33
N PHE A 139 9.57 11.76 -1.02
CA PHE A 139 9.08 13.01 -0.46
C PHE A 139 10.17 14.07 -0.24
N LYS A 140 11.44 13.69 -0.01
CA LYS A 140 12.53 14.64 0.29
C LYS A 140 12.83 15.66 -0.82
N LYS A 141 12.63 15.30 -2.09
CA LYS A 141 13.03 16.13 -3.26
C LYS A 141 11.93 16.23 -4.32
N GLY A 142 10.67 16.04 -3.94
CA GLY A 142 9.56 15.89 -4.87
C GLY A 142 8.51 16.98 -4.78
N ASN A 143 7.83 17.23 -5.90
CA ASN A 143 6.53 17.89 -5.89
C ASN A 143 5.52 16.94 -5.21
N PRO A 144 4.94 17.30 -4.04
CA PRO A 144 4.01 16.43 -3.31
C PRO A 144 2.80 16.02 -4.14
N SER A 145 2.25 16.92 -4.96
CA SER A 145 1.13 16.62 -5.85
C SER A 145 1.46 15.53 -6.87
N LEU A 146 2.69 15.51 -7.40
CA LEU A 146 3.15 14.45 -8.29
C LEU A 146 3.30 13.10 -7.54
N ILE A 147 3.76 13.13 -6.30
CA ILE A 147 3.87 11.92 -5.48
C ILE A 147 2.47 11.38 -5.15
N PHE A 148 1.54 12.23 -4.71
CA PHE A 148 0.16 11.80 -4.46
C PHE A 148 -0.49 11.24 -5.71
N LYS A 149 -0.35 11.91 -6.87
CA LYS A 149 -0.83 11.40 -8.17
C LYS A 149 -0.25 10.01 -8.50
N PHE A 150 1.02 9.75 -8.16
CA PHE A 150 1.64 8.44 -8.37
C PHE A 150 1.08 7.38 -7.41
N LEU A 151 0.93 7.72 -6.12
CA LEU A 151 0.32 6.85 -5.12
C LEU A 151 -1.14 6.52 -5.44
N ASP A 152 -1.84 7.46 -6.09
CA ASP A 152 -3.22 7.35 -6.56
C ASP A 152 -3.37 6.60 -7.89
N GLU A 153 -2.27 6.15 -8.51
CA GLU A 153 -2.25 5.44 -9.79
C GLU A 153 -2.73 6.27 -10.99
N GLU A 154 -2.50 7.58 -10.96
CA GLU A 154 -2.99 8.54 -11.97
C GLU A 154 -1.88 9.15 -12.83
N THR A 155 -0.61 8.83 -12.56
CA THR A 155 0.52 9.35 -13.33
C THR A 155 0.62 8.75 -14.74
N SER A 156 1.14 9.54 -15.67
CA SER A 156 1.64 9.09 -16.99
C SER A 156 3.00 8.39 -16.86
N LEU A 157 3.46 7.70 -17.90
CA LEU A 157 4.77 7.01 -17.87
C LEU A 157 5.94 7.95 -17.60
N ILE A 158 5.89 9.16 -18.18
CA ILE A 158 6.94 10.19 -17.98
C ILE A 158 6.93 10.66 -16.52
N GLU A 159 5.76 10.81 -15.93
CA GLU A 159 5.61 11.15 -14.52
C GLU A 159 6.10 10.02 -13.60
N ASP A 160 5.83 8.75 -13.91
CA ASP A 160 6.34 7.61 -13.16
C ASP A 160 7.87 7.64 -13.11
N ILE A 161 8.53 7.86 -14.27
CA ILE A 161 9.99 7.94 -14.34
C ILE A 161 10.50 9.07 -13.43
N LYS A 162 9.86 10.24 -13.43
CA LYS A 162 10.23 11.35 -12.52
C LYS A 162 10.11 10.97 -11.04
N VAL A 163 9.18 10.10 -10.67
CA VAL A 163 9.03 9.61 -9.29
C VAL A 163 10.06 8.53 -8.99
N ILE A 164 10.14 7.48 -9.82
CA ILE A 164 11.04 6.33 -9.65
C ILE A 164 12.51 6.78 -9.60
N LEU A 165 12.90 7.79 -10.39
CA LEU A 165 14.26 8.33 -10.38
C LEU A 165 14.65 8.99 -9.05
N LYS A 166 13.71 9.33 -8.17
CA LYS A 166 14.00 9.84 -6.82
C LYS A 166 14.33 8.73 -5.84
N CYS A 167 13.86 7.51 -6.10
CA CYS A 167 14.14 6.34 -5.28
C CYS A 167 15.56 5.81 -5.53
N PRO A 168 16.09 4.97 -4.61
CA PRO A 168 17.38 4.29 -4.83
C PRO A 168 17.33 3.37 -6.06
N LYS A 169 17.78 3.87 -7.21
CA LYS A 169 17.62 3.22 -8.53
C LYS A 169 18.17 1.80 -8.59
N THR A 170 19.30 1.56 -7.91
CA THR A 170 19.98 0.27 -7.87
C THR A 170 19.10 -0.83 -7.26
N LEU A 171 18.23 -0.48 -6.30
CA LEU A 171 17.29 -1.43 -5.69
C LEU A 171 16.22 -1.86 -6.71
N PHE A 172 15.62 -0.88 -7.40
CA PHE A 172 14.58 -1.14 -8.39
C PHE A 172 15.10 -1.88 -9.61
N ILE A 173 16.30 -1.56 -10.11
CA ILE A 173 16.93 -2.29 -11.22
C ILE A 173 17.16 -3.76 -10.82
N LYS A 174 17.71 -4.02 -9.63
CA LYS A 174 17.89 -5.40 -9.12
C LYS A 174 16.57 -6.14 -8.97
N ALA A 175 15.53 -5.47 -8.48
CA ALA A 175 14.20 -6.04 -8.36
C ALA A 175 13.59 -6.39 -9.73
N ILE A 176 13.75 -5.54 -10.75
CA ILE A 176 13.28 -5.83 -12.12
C ILE A 176 13.89 -7.12 -12.64
N PHE A 177 15.22 -7.26 -12.57
CA PHE A 177 15.87 -8.50 -13.01
C PHE A 177 15.32 -9.70 -12.24
N HIS A 178 15.24 -9.59 -10.91
CA HIS A 178 14.76 -10.69 -10.08
C HIS A 178 13.32 -11.13 -10.41
N VAL A 179 12.39 -10.18 -10.50
CA VAL A 179 10.97 -10.47 -10.81
C VAL A 179 10.82 -11.04 -12.22
N VAL A 180 11.54 -10.52 -13.20
CA VAL A 180 11.51 -11.04 -14.59
C VAL A 180 12.06 -12.46 -14.65
N PHE A 181 13.23 -12.72 -14.03
CA PHE A 181 13.81 -14.07 -13.99
C PHE A 181 12.93 -15.08 -13.23
N LYS A 182 12.25 -14.65 -12.16
CA LYS A 182 11.30 -15.49 -11.42
C LYS A 182 10.06 -15.81 -12.26
N SER A 183 9.57 -14.84 -13.03
CA SER A 183 8.40 -15.00 -13.90
C SER A 183 8.66 -15.88 -15.12
N ILE A 184 9.92 -16.00 -15.57
CA ILE A 184 10.32 -16.90 -16.67
C ILE A 184 10.46 -18.37 -16.19
N LYS A 185 10.68 -18.58 -14.88
CA LYS A 185 10.84 -19.92 -14.27
C LYS A 185 9.52 -20.54 -13.77
N LEU A 186 8.41 -19.82 -13.84
CA LEU A 186 7.06 -20.23 -13.46
C LEU A 186 6.21 -20.48 -14.71
#